data_AF-A0A5C7QAY3-F1
#
_entry.id   AF-A0A5C7QAY3-F1
#
_cell.length_a   1.000
_cell.length_b   1.000
_cell.length_c   1.000
_cell.angle_alpha   90.00
_cell.angle_beta   90.00
_cell.angle_gamma   90.00
#
_symmetry.space_group_name_H-M   'P 1'
#
loop_
_entity.id
_entity.type
_entity.pdbx_description
1 polymer ?
#
loop_
_entity_poly.entity_id
_entity_poly.type
_entity_poly.pdbx_seq_one_letter_code
_entity_poly.pdbx_strand_id
1 'polypeptide(L)'
;MTWTKKRGLHQPVTNAIAAHLHAEWRDRRLHTDTAYMSRFIRRRCATDLLALDLFRGSAKEVTESEAMREAAVRYLDLDPHDSDVMIIVPGDGGTPRTGALLAFTTRWEVVSVDPDLRRWCDTNSASGSLTAWSCSPATIRRLTVVPHRVEDAAGRVQVESPSKVAVLACHSHASLDASLDVVCASYPRSQIRVAAMGCCFEQTITGRVHDAEYIDDGVASPHRVVRIWKAAGAA
;
A
#
# COMPACT_ATOMS: atom_id res chain seq x y z
N MET A 1 16.16 25.09 11.86
CA MET A 1 15.46 23.84 12.22
C MET A 1 15.89 22.78 11.21
N THR A 2 17.00 22.11 11.51
CA THR A 2 17.70 21.20 10.61
C THR A 2 17.06 19.81 10.69
N TRP A 3 16.36 19.42 9.63
CA TRP A 3 15.71 18.12 9.52
C TRP A 3 16.78 17.04 9.32
N THR A 4 17.00 16.21 10.34
CA THR A 4 17.87 15.04 10.26
C THR A 4 17.30 14.06 9.23
N LYS A 5 18.01 13.90 8.11
CA LYS A 5 17.83 12.79 7.16
C LYS A 5 17.70 11.48 7.94
N LYS A 6 16.56 10.79 7.83
CA LYS A 6 16.46 9.38 8.25
C LYS A 6 17.60 8.65 7.55
N ARG A 7 18.52 8.05 8.31
CA ARG A 7 19.61 7.23 7.79
C ARG A 7 19.01 5.90 7.32
N GLY A 8 18.36 5.92 6.15
CA GLY A 8 18.06 4.69 5.43
C GLY A 8 19.34 4.22 4.76
N LEU A 9 19.80 3.02 5.08
CA LEU A 9 20.82 2.33 4.29
C LEU A 9 20.29 2.22 2.86
N HIS A 10 20.87 3.00 1.93
CA HIS A 10 20.62 2.92 0.49
C HIS A 10 21.30 1.70 -0.15
N GLN A 11 21.44 0.59 0.58
CA GLN A 11 22.14 -0.60 0.10
C GLN A 11 21.15 -1.64 -0.41
N PRO A 12 21.42 -2.29 -1.56
CA PRO A 12 20.64 -3.40 -2.09
C PRO A 12 20.34 -4.45 -1.01
N VAL A 13 19.08 -4.71 -0.74
CA VAL A 13 18.60 -5.74 0.16
C VAL A 13 18.74 -7.05 -0.57
N THR A 14 19.90 -7.64 -0.38
CA THR A 14 20.18 -9.03 -0.74
C THR A 14 19.32 -9.98 0.09
N ASN A 15 19.16 -11.23 -0.36
CA ASN A 15 18.55 -12.31 0.43
C ASN A 15 19.16 -12.42 1.85
N ALA A 16 20.43 -12.02 2.03
CA ALA A 16 21.09 -11.98 3.33
C ALA A 16 20.48 -10.94 4.29
N ILE A 17 20.08 -9.76 3.80
CA ILE A 17 19.45 -8.73 4.64
C ILE A 17 18.05 -9.19 5.05
N ALA A 18 17.26 -9.76 4.13
CA ALA A 18 15.96 -10.33 4.47
C ALA A 18 16.09 -11.43 5.54
N ALA A 19 17.02 -12.36 5.37
CA ALA A 19 17.30 -13.41 6.36
C ALA A 19 17.73 -12.85 7.71
N HIS A 20 18.56 -11.80 7.73
CA HIS A 20 18.97 -11.10 8.94
C HIS A 20 17.78 -10.45 9.66
N LEU A 21 16.91 -9.72 8.94
CA LEU A 21 15.70 -9.10 9.52
C LEU A 21 14.76 -10.14 10.13
N HIS A 22 14.59 -11.30 9.47
CA HIS A 22 13.82 -12.40 10.03
C HIS A 22 14.43 -13.00 11.29
N ALA A 23 15.76 -13.12 11.35
CA ALA A 23 16.46 -13.60 12.54
C ALA A 23 16.29 -12.63 13.72
N GLU A 24 16.51 -11.33 13.50
CA GLU A 24 16.31 -10.29 14.51
C GLU A 24 14.85 -10.23 14.99
N TRP A 25 13.88 -10.43 14.09
CA TRP A 25 12.45 -10.50 14.44
C TRP A 25 12.15 -11.70 15.34
N ARG A 26 12.64 -12.89 14.96
CA ARG A 26 12.45 -14.13 15.74
C ARG A 26 13.01 -13.99 17.14
N ASP A 27 14.17 -13.35 17.26
CA ASP A 27 14.87 -13.16 18.54
C ASP A 27 14.35 -11.94 19.33
N ARG A 28 13.34 -11.23 18.83
CA ARG A 28 12.78 -10.00 19.42
C ARG A 28 13.81 -8.88 19.60
N ARG A 29 14.83 -8.87 18.76
CA ARG A 29 15.91 -7.87 18.72
C ARG A 29 15.67 -6.81 17.63
N LEU A 30 14.69 -7.05 16.75
CA LEU A 30 14.31 -6.09 15.72
C LEU A 30 13.74 -4.80 16.33
N HIS A 31 14.53 -3.73 16.30
CA HIS A 31 14.06 -2.40 16.69
C HIS A 31 12.93 -1.93 15.77
N THR A 32 11.84 -1.42 16.34
CA THR A 32 10.72 -0.82 15.61
C THR A 32 10.41 0.57 16.18
N ASP A 33 10.46 1.58 15.34
CA ASP A 33 10.04 2.94 15.67
C ASP A 33 8.50 2.99 15.75
N THR A 34 7.98 3.55 16.84
CA THR A 34 6.53 3.66 17.07
C THR A 34 5.90 4.86 16.38
N ALA A 35 6.65 5.62 15.57
CA ALA A 35 6.17 6.81 14.88
C ALA A 35 4.93 6.56 14.01
N TYR A 36 4.87 5.44 13.26
CA TYR A 36 3.69 5.13 12.43
C TYR A 36 2.46 4.82 13.26
N MET A 37 2.62 4.09 14.36
CA MET A 37 1.50 3.81 15.26
C MET A 37 1.03 5.07 15.99
N SER A 38 1.96 5.87 16.50
CA SER A 38 1.68 7.17 17.10
C SER A 38 0.96 8.10 16.11
N ARG A 39 1.39 8.09 14.84
CA ARG A 39 0.75 8.86 13.77
C ARG A 39 -0.67 8.38 13.51
N PHE A 40 -0.87 7.07 13.35
CA PHE A 40 -2.19 6.47 13.11
C PHE A 40 -3.18 6.82 14.21
N ILE A 41 -2.84 6.55 15.48
CA ILE A 41 -3.73 6.80 16.64
C ILE A 41 -4.12 8.28 16.75
N ARG A 42 -3.22 9.20 16.36
CA ARG A 42 -3.49 10.65 16.40
C ARG A 42 -4.34 11.16 15.23
N ARG A 43 -4.66 10.33 14.23
CA ARG A 43 -5.52 10.75 13.11
C ARG A 43 -6.96 10.88 13.58
N ARG A 44 -7.65 11.90 13.07
CA ARG A 44 -9.10 12.07 13.32
C ARG A 44 -9.93 10.90 12.81
N CYS A 45 -9.47 10.25 11.73
CA CYS A 45 -10.13 9.08 11.14
C CYS A 45 -9.71 7.74 11.78
N ALA A 46 -8.89 7.74 12.83
CA ALA A 46 -8.40 6.50 13.43
C ALA A 46 -9.55 5.64 13.97
N THR A 47 -10.52 6.28 14.62
CA THR A 47 -11.73 5.61 15.13
C THR A 47 -12.55 4.99 14.02
N ASP A 48 -12.71 5.69 12.89
CA ASP A 48 -13.48 5.20 11.74
C ASP A 48 -12.77 3.99 11.11
N LEU A 49 -11.45 4.09 10.89
CA LEU A 49 -10.64 3.01 10.35
C LEU A 49 -10.62 1.76 11.25
N LEU A 50 -10.60 1.95 12.58
CA LEU A 50 -10.66 0.85 13.55
C LEU A 50 -12.05 0.22 13.61
N ALA A 51 -13.11 1.03 13.54
CA ALA A 51 -14.48 0.54 13.59
C ALA A 51 -14.92 -0.19 12.31
N LEU A 52 -14.25 0.07 11.19
CA LEU A 52 -14.35 -0.70 9.95
C LEU A 52 -13.63 -2.06 10.01
N ASP A 53 -12.97 -2.38 11.12
CA ASP A 53 -12.19 -3.62 11.36
C ASP A 53 -11.21 -3.96 10.22
N LEU A 54 -10.64 -2.92 9.59
CA LEU A 54 -9.76 -3.10 8.43
C LEU A 54 -8.50 -3.87 8.80
N PHE A 55 -7.90 -3.54 9.95
CA PHE A 55 -6.60 -4.06 10.38
C PHE A 55 -6.70 -5.21 11.38
N ARG A 56 -7.91 -5.65 11.77
CA ARG A 56 -8.14 -6.77 12.72
C ARG A 56 -7.26 -6.73 13.99
N GLY A 57 -7.02 -5.54 14.51
CA GLY A 57 -6.14 -5.31 15.67
C GLY A 57 -4.63 -5.52 15.44
N SER A 58 -4.19 -5.65 14.20
CA SER A 58 -2.79 -5.90 13.83
C SER A 58 -1.99 -4.60 13.66
N ALA A 59 -1.07 -4.33 14.61
CA ALA A 59 -0.13 -3.22 14.49
C ALA A 59 0.77 -3.34 13.25
N LYS A 60 1.13 -4.58 12.87
CA LYS A 60 1.88 -4.89 11.65
C LYS A 60 1.18 -4.25 10.44
N GLU A 61 -0.08 -4.59 10.21
CA GLU A 61 -0.82 -4.15 9.02
C GLU A 61 -0.97 -2.63 8.97
N VAL A 62 -1.20 -1.97 10.12
CA VAL A 62 -1.25 -0.50 10.19
C VAL A 62 0.09 0.12 9.81
N THR A 63 1.19 -0.37 10.38
CA THR A 63 2.52 0.20 10.12
C THR A 63 2.96 -0.02 8.67
N GLU A 64 2.56 -1.14 8.05
CA GLU A 64 2.85 -1.44 6.65
C GLU A 64 2.10 -0.50 5.70
N SER A 65 0.80 -0.27 5.94
CA SER A 65 0.02 0.71 5.18
C SER A 65 0.53 2.15 5.37
N GLU A 66 0.93 2.52 6.60
CA GLU A 66 1.53 3.84 6.89
C GLU A 66 2.89 4.02 6.19
N ALA A 67 3.68 2.95 6.05
CA ALA A 67 4.93 2.97 5.30
C ALA A 67 4.70 3.20 3.80
N MET A 68 3.69 2.56 3.20
CA MET A 68 3.34 2.81 1.80
C MET A 68 2.83 4.22 1.56
N ARG A 69 2.04 4.76 2.49
CA ARG A 69 1.64 6.18 2.46
C ARG A 69 2.86 7.09 2.54
N GLU A 70 3.82 6.78 3.41
CA GLU A 70 5.06 7.56 3.53
C GLU A 70 5.90 7.49 2.26
N ALA A 71 6.04 6.30 1.68
CA ALA A 71 6.75 6.06 0.43
C ALA A 71 6.19 6.92 -0.70
N ALA A 72 4.86 6.91 -0.84
CA ALA A 72 4.14 7.71 -1.83
C ALA A 72 4.38 9.22 -1.65
N VAL A 73 4.25 9.74 -0.42
CA VAL A 73 4.40 11.17 -0.16
C VAL A 73 5.86 11.63 -0.28
N ARG A 74 6.81 10.90 0.30
CA ARG A 74 8.20 11.36 0.42
C ARG A 74 9.09 10.97 -0.75
N TYR A 75 8.90 9.80 -1.32
CA TYR A 75 9.84 9.22 -2.29
C TYR A 75 9.28 9.24 -3.71
N LEU A 76 7.95 9.09 -3.87
CA LEU A 76 7.27 9.29 -5.16
C LEU A 76 6.83 10.75 -5.39
N ASP A 77 7.03 11.63 -4.41
CA ASP A 77 6.71 13.06 -4.48
C ASP A 77 5.24 13.29 -4.89
N LEU A 78 4.34 12.60 -4.20
CA LEU A 78 2.89 12.75 -4.38
C LEU A 78 2.33 13.61 -3.25
N ASP A 79 1.75 14.75 -3.59
CA ASP A 79 1.08 15.62 -2.62
C ASP A 79 -0.20 14.95 -2.12
N PRO A 80 -0.35 14.66 -0.81
CA PRO A 80 -1.56 14.05 -0.25
C PRO A 80 -2.82 14.91 -0.40
N HIS A 81 -2.71 16.19 -0.77
CA HIS A 81 -3.83 17.10 -1.00
C HIS A 81 -4.18 17.29 -2.48
N ASP A 82 -3.46 16.66 -3.39
CA ASP A 82 -3.75 16.66 -4.81
C ASP A 82 -4.88 15.68 -5.13
N SER A 83 -5.97 16.14 -5.73
CA SER A 83 -7.07 15.27 -6.16
C SER A 83 -6.86 14.64 -7.53
N ASP A 84 -5.79 15.03 -8.22
CA ASP A 84 -5.44 14.55 -9.57
C ASP A 84 -4.42 13.38 -9.53
N VAL A 85 -4.40 12.68 -8.40
CA VAL A 85 -3.57 11.50 -8.15
C VAL A 85 -4.46 10.27 -8.00
N MET A 86 -4.13 9.23 -8.77
CA MET A 86 -4.71 7.90 -8.59
C MET A 86 -3.69 6.91 -8.07
N ILE A 87 -4.10 6.12 -7.08
CA ILE A 87 -3.31 5.03 -6.52
C ILE A 87 -3.99 3.68 -6.78
N ILE A 88 -3.22 2.72 -7.28
CA ILE A 88 -3.62 1.33 -7.35
C ILE A 88 -2.87 0.56 -6.27
N VAL A 89 -3.60 -0.19 -5.46
CA VAL A 89 -3.09 -1.01 -4.36
C VAL A 89 -3.37 -2.48 -4.67
N PRO A 90 -2.47 -3.16 -5.39
CA PRO A 90 -2.61 -4.59 -5.65
C PRO A 90 -2.26 -5.40 -4.41
N GLY A 91 -3.00 -6.47 -4.14
CA GLY A 91 -2.70 -7.41 -3.06
C GLY A 91 -2.97 -6.88 -1.66
N ASP A 92 -4.00 -6.04 -1.49
CA ASP A 92 -4.35 -5.40 -0.20
C ASP A 92 -4.91 -6.40 0.85
N GLY A 93 -5.19 -7.63 0.42
CA GLY A 93 -5.67 -8.76 1.22
C GLY A 93 -7.18 -8.77 1.44
N GLY A 94 -7.62 -9.50 2.48
CA GLY A 94 -9.05 -9.73 2.76
C GLY A 94 -9.88 -8.50 3.19
N THR A 95 -9.26 -7.33 3.34
CA THR A 95 -9.86 -6.02 3.62
C THR A 95 -9.01 -4.96 2.88
N PRO A 96 -9.59 -3.82 2.44
CA PRO A 96 -8.84 -2.82 1.68
C PRO A 96 -8.01 -1.93 2.61
N ARG A 97 -7.03 -2.51 3.32
CA ARG A 97 -6.32 -1.86 4.45
C ARG A 97 -5.58 -0.61 4.03
N THR A 98 -4.66 -0.78 3.08
CA THR A 98 -3.82 0.30 2.57
C THR A 98 -4.68 1.22 1.73
N GLY A 99 -5.58 0.68 0.90
CA GLY A 99 -6.50 1.47 0.09
C GLY A 99 -7.36 2.43 0.92
N ALA A 100 -7.99 1.91 1.98
CA ALA A 100 -8.79 2.71 2.90
C ALA A 100 -7.95 3.73 3.67
N LEU A 101 -6.78 3.36 4.21
CA LEU A 101 -5.92 4.31 4.89
C LEU A 101 -5.58 5.51 3.99
N LEU A 102 -5.26 5.26 2.71
CA LEU A 102 -4.98 6.32 1.75
C LEU A 102 -6.22 7.18 1.50
N ALA A 103 -7.37 6.57 1.19
CA ALA A 103 -8.62 7.28 0.94
C ALA A 103 -9.09 8.14 2.13
N PHE A 104 -8.80 7.74 3.37
CA PHE A 104 -9.09 8.54 4.57
C PHE A 104 -8.08 9.65 4.82
N THR A 105 -6.83 9.52 4.35
CA THR A 105 -5.72 10.40 4.78
C THR A 105 -5.12 11.25 3.66
N THR A 106 -5.63 11.11 2.44
CA THR A 106 -5.26 11.89 1.26
C THR A 106 -6.51 12.30 0.46
N ARG A 107 -6.34 13.12 -0.57
CA ARG A 107 -7.38 13.46 -1.55
C ARG A 107 -7.33 12.59 -2.82
N TRP A 108 -6.49 11.55 -2.81
CA TRP A 108 -6.28 10.65 -3.94
C TRP A 108 -7.52 9.81 -4.21
N GLU A 109 -7.71 9.44 -5.47
CA GLU A 109 -8.57 8.33 -5.87
C GLU A 109 -7.79 7.02 -5.71
N VAL A 110 -8.40 6.02 -5.09
CA VAL A 110 -7.70 4.80 -4.68
C VAL A 110 -8.47 3.58 -5.16
N VAL A 111 -7.75 2.66 -5.80
CA VAL A 111 -8.29 1.38 -6.27
C VAL A 111 -7.55 0.25 -5.56
N SER A 112 -8.25 -0.47 -4.69
CA SER A 112 -7.74 -1.66 -4.01
C SER A 112 -8.14 -2.92 -4.79
N VAL A 113 -7.15 -3.75 -5.15
CA VAL A 113 -7.34 -4.90 -6.04
C VAL A 113 -6.78 -6.16 -5.39
N ASP A 114 -7.66 -7.07 -4.98
CA ASP A 114 -7.28 -8.37 -4.41
C ASP A 114 -8.49 -9.33 -4.44
N PRO A 115 -8.35 -10.59 -4.86
CA PRO A 115 -9.45 -11.55 -4.86
C PRO A 115 -10.06 -11.80 -3.48
N ASP A 116 -9.28 -11.70 -2.40
CA ASP A 116 -9.75 -11.93 -1.03
C ASP A 116 -10.68 -10.82 -0.51
N LEU A 117 -10.70 -9.65 -1.18
CA LEU A 117 -11.64 -8.56 -0.88
C LEU A 117 -13.09 -8.97 -1.09
N ARG A 118 -13.37 -10.06 -1.83
CA ARG A 118 -14.72 -10.60 -1.98
C ARG A 118 -15.39 -10.84 -0.62
N ARG A 119 -14.64 -11.31 0.39
CA ARG A 119 -15.18 -11.54 1.75
C ARG A 119 -15.64 -10.24 2.39
N TRP A 120 -14.86 -9.17 2.23
CA TRP A 120 -15.21 -7.85 2.72
C TRP A 120 -16.42 -7.27 1.97
N CYS A 121 -16.47 -7.44 0.65
CA CYS A 121 -17.64 -7.03 -0.14
C CYS A 121 -18.91 -7.79 0.28
N ASP A 122 -18.84 -9.12 0.42
CA ASP A 122 -20.00 -9.97 0.74
C ASP A 122 -20.53 -9.68 2.16
N THR A 123 -19.64 -9.53 3.15
CA THR A 123 -20.02 -9.20 4.53
C THR A 123 -20.67 -7.82 4.66
N ASN A 124 -20.20 -6.85 3.89
CA ASN A 124 -20.81 -5.52 3.87
C ASN A 124 -22.00 -5.40 2.90
N SER A 125 -22.20 -6.33 1.97
CA SER A 125 -23.36 -6.32 1.04
C SER A 125 -24.58 -7.06 1.59
N ALA A 126 -24.41 -7.93 2.60
CA ALA A 126 -25.45 -8.87 3.06
C ALA A 126 -26.13 -8.50 4.40
N SER A 127 -25.87 -7.34 5.02
CA SER A 127 -26.48 -6.99 6.32
C SER A 127 -27.94 -6.50 6.19
N GLY A 128 -28.87 -7.44 6.00
CA GLY A 128 -30.29 -7.28 6.28
C GLY A 128 -30.67 -7.58 7.73
N SER A 129 -29.72 -7.53 8.68
CA SER A 129 -29.97 -7.82 10.10
C SER A 129 -29.44 -6.70 11.00
N LEU A 130 -30.39 -6.06 11.68
CA LEU A 130 -30.23 -4.94 12.59
C LEU A 130 -29.70 -5.42 13.96
N THR A 131 -28.39 -5.58 14.11
CA THR A 131 -27.72 -5.35 15.40
C THR A 131 -26.27 -4.93 15.18
N ALA A 132 -26.04 -3.63 15.41
CA ALA A 132 -24.76 -2.94 15.64
C ALA A 132 -23.83 -2.72 14.43
N TRP A 133 -24.06 -1.57 13.80
CA TRP A 133 -23.30 -0.88 12.72
C TRP A 133 -23.59 -1.31 11.29
N SER A 134 -24.62 -0.66 10.76
CA SER A 134 -25.01 -0.59 9.36
C SER A 134 -23.88 -0.03 8.50
N CYS A 135 -23.10 -0.92 7.90
CA CYS A 135 -22.23 -0.61 6.76
C CYS A 135 -22.59 -1.56 5.61
N SER A 136 -23.71 -1.29 4.91
CA SER A 136 -23.70 -1.40 3.44
C SER A 136 -22.37 -0.81 2.98
N PRO A 137 -21.51 -1.45 2.14
CA PRO A 137 -20.07 -1.17 2.02
C PRO A 137 -19.86 0.29 2.27
N ALA A 138 -19.46 0.63 3.50
CA ALA A 138 -19.44 2.01 3.95
C ALA A 138 -18.63 2.70 2.88
N THR A 139 -19.26 3.55 2.08
CA THR A 139 -18.66 3.94 0.81
C THR A 139 -17.53 4.86 1.19
N ILE A 140 -16.34 4.27 1.38
CA ILE A 140 -15.14 5.01 1.74
C ILE A 140 -14.92 5.89 0.52
N ARG A 141 -15.18 7.18 0.69
CA ARG A 141 -15.15 8.13 -0.43
C ARG A 141 -13.77 8.07 -1.06
N ARG A 142 -13.71 7.91 -2.38
CA ARG A 142 -12.47 7.76 -3.17
C ARG A 142 -11.76 6.42 -3.03
N LEU A 143 -12.48 5.39 -2.59
CA LEU A 143 -12.01 4.01 -2.61
C LEU A 143 -12.91 3.17 -3.50
N THR A 144 -12.32 2.60 -4.54
CA THR A 144 -12.91 1.53 -5.35
C THR A 144 -12.28 0.21 -4.94
N VAL A 145 -13.10 -0.80 -4.70
CA VAL A 145 -12.65 -2.17 -4.36
C VAL A 145 -12.93 -3.09 -5.53
N VAL A 146 -11.90 -3.77 -6.01
CA VAL A 146 -11.97 -4.72 -7.13
C VAL A 146 -11.60 -6.11 -6.59
N PRO A 147 -12.60 -6.97 -6.29
CA PRO A 147 -12.36 -8.27 -5.67
C PRO A 147 -11.96 -9.34 -6.70
N HIS A 148 -10.87 -9.07 -7.42
CA HIS A 148 -10.35 -9.91 -8.49
C HIS A 148 -8.83 -10.01 -8.38
N ARG A 149 -8.26 -11.01 -9.04
CA ARG A 149 -6.83 -11.03 -9.32
C ARG A 149 -6.47 -9.81 -10.17
N VAL A 150 -5.25 -9.31 -10.01
CA VAL A 150 -4.85 -8.10 -10.73
C VAL A 150 -4.87 -8.34 -12.23
N GLU A 151 -4.48 -9.52 -12.69
CA GLU A 151 -4.49 -9.94 -14.09
C GLU A 151 -5.90 -9.88 -14.72
N ASP A 152 -6.93 -10.09 -13.91
CA ASP A 152 -8.34 -10.09 -14.32
C ASP A 152 -9.04 -8.73 -14.09
N ALA A 153 -8.29 -7.72 -13.63
CA ALA A 153 -8.81 -6.39 -13.31
C ALA A 153 -8.79 -5.41 -14.49
N ALA A 154 -8.24 -5.81 -15.64
CA ALA A 154 -8.24 -5.00 -16.86
C ALA A 154 -9.67 -4.55 -17.23
N GLY A 155 -9.84 -3.25 -17.49
CA GLY A 155 -11.15 -2.65 -17.79
C GLY A 155 -12.10 -2.47 -16.59
N ARG A 156 -11.76 -3.01 -15.40
CA ARG A 156 -12.49 -2.78 -14.14
C ARG A 156 -11.89 -1.63 -13.32
N VAL A 157 -10.61 -1.38 -13.52
CA VAL A 157 -9.93 -0.18 -13.03
C VAL A 157 -10.27 0.95 -14.01
N GLN A 158 -11.33 1.70 -13.71
CA GLN A 158 -11.68 2.89 -14.48
C GLN A 158 -10.81 4.04 -13.99
N VAL A 159 -9.97 4.55 -14.87
CA VAL A 159 -9.06 5.65 -14.57
C VAL A 159 -9.57 6.89 -15.28
N GLU A 160 -10.29 7.75 -14.57
CA GLU A 160 -10.76 9.04 -15.09
C GLU A 160 -9.62 10.05 -15.14
N SER A 161 -8.75 9.93 -16.15
CA SER A 161 -7.72 10.90 -16.55
C SER A 161 -6.92 11.66 -15.46
N PRO A 162 -6.45 11.04 -14.35
CA PRO A 162 -5.49 11.67 -13.46
C PRO A 162 -4.19 12.01 -14.19
N SER A 163 -3.57 13.15 -13.84
CA SER A 163 -2.22 13.49 -14.32
C SER A 163 -1.12 12.64 -13.67
N LYS A 164 -1.40 12.01 -12.51
CA LYS A 164 -0.41 11.25 -11.73
C LYS A 164 -0.98 9.90 -11.32
N VAL A 165 -0.27 8.83 -11.65
CA VAL A 165 -0.65 7.46 -11.29
C VAL A 165 0.48 6.76 -10.55
N ALA A 166 0.14 6.05 -9.48
CA ALA A 166 1.10 5.20 -8.79
C ALA A 166 0.52 3.85 -8.38
N VAL A 167 1.40 2.85 -8.30
CA VAL A 167 1.12 1.51 -7.77
C VAL A 167 1.81 1.37 -6.42
N LEU A 168 1.06 1.05 -5.37
CA LEU A 168 1.59 0.80 -4.03
C LEU A 168 1.36 -0.67 -3.65
N ALA A 169 2.37 -1.50 -3.89
CA ALA A 169 2.32 -2.93 -3.60
C ALA A 169 2.73 -3.20 -2.14
N CYS A 170 1.78 -3.09 -1.22
CA CYS A 170 1.96 -3.39 0.19
C CYS A 170 1.81 -4.90 0.44
N HIS A 171 2.90 -5.63 0.66
CA HIS A 171 2.83 -7.09 0.92
C HIS A 171 2.10 -7.87 -0.17
N SER A 172 2.06 -7.31 -1.38
CA SER A 172 1.30 -7.88 -2.48
C SER A 172 1.81 -9.26 -2.85
N HIS A 173 0.89 -10.19 -3.10
CA HIS A 173 1.18 -11.47 -3.73
C HIS A 173 1.05 -11.43 -5.26
N ALA A 174 0.65 -10.29 -5.82
CA ALA A 174 0.66 -10.06 -7.26
C ALA A 174 2.06 -9.64 -7.72
N SER A 175 2.39 -9.97 -8.96
CA SER A 175 3.58 -9.45 -9.64
C SER A 175 3.42 -7.95 -9.92
N LEU A 176 4.49 -7.16 -9.78
CA LEU A 176 4.47 -5.75 -10.21
C LEU A 176 4.22 -5.64 -11.70
N ASP A 177 4.81 -6.50 -12.53
CA ASP A 177 4.59 -6.46 -13.99
C ASP A 177 3.12 -6.69 -14.35
N ALA A 178 2.48 -7.69 -13.73
CA ALA A 178 1.05 -7.93 -13.92
C ALA A 178 0.19 -6.74 -13.45
N SER A 179 0.57 -6.13 -12.33
CA SER A 179 -0.10 -4.94 -11.80
C SER A 179 0.06 -3.73 -12.72
N LEU A 180 1.25 -3.57 -13.30
CA LEU A 180 1.56 -2.50 -14.25
C LEU A 180 0.81 -2.70 -15.55
N ASP A 181 0.70 -3.93 -16.08
CA ASP A 181 0.01 -4.21 -17.36
C ASP A 181 -1.45 -3.75 -17.34
N VAL A 182 -2.13 -3.91 -16.20
CA VAL A 182 -3.50 -3.41 -16.01
C VAL A 182 -3.57 -1.89 -16.11
N VAL A 183 -2.63 -1.19 -15.46
CA VAL A 183 -2.55 0.28 -15.50
C VAL A 183 -2.09 0.77 -16.88
N CYS A 184 -1.30 -0.04 -17.59
CA CYS A 184 -0.76 0.25 -18.91
C CYS A 184 -1.81 0.29 -20.02
N ALA A 185 -2.99 -0.26 -19.77
CA ALA A 185 -4.13 -0.06 -20.65
C ALA A 185 -4.51 1.43 -20.79
N SER A 186 -4.14 2.28 -19.81
CA SER A 186 -4.47 3.71 -19.80
C SER A 186 -3.26 4.64 -19.69
N TYR A 187 -2.12 4.17 -19.17
CA TYR A 187 -0.93 4.99 -18.93
C TYR A 187 0.36 4.32 -19.41
N PRO A 188 1.25 5.02 -20.13
CA PRO A 188 2.58 4.50 -20.41
C PRO A 188 3.33 4.13 -19.12
N ARG A 189 4.04 2.98 -19.09
CA ARG A 189 4.86 2.55 -17.94
C ARG A 189 5.79 3.66 -17.41
N SER A 190 6.34 4.48 -18.30
CA SER A 190 7.24 5.59 -17.94
C SER A 190 6.57 6.69 -17.10
N GLN A 191 5.24 6.75 -17.06
CA GLN A 191 4.48 7.72 -16.26
C GLN A 191 3.97 7.13 -14.93
N ILE A 192 4.07 5.81 -14.75
CA ILE A 192 3.59 5.13 -13.54
C ILE A 192 4.70 5.10 -12.50
N ARG A 193 4.39 5.61 -11.30
CA ARG A 193 5.27 5.54 -10.13
C ARG A 193 4.98 4.28 -9.34
N VAL A 194 5.98 3.69 -8.68
CA VAL A 194 5.79 2.45 -7.91
C VAL A 194 6.51 2.54 -6.58
N ALA A 195 5.82 2.16 -5.50
CA ALA A 195 6.46 1.76 -4.26
C ALA A 195 6.03 0.33 -3.92
N ALA A 196 6.99 -0.50 -3.53
CA ALA A 196 6.70 -1.89 -3.19
C ALA A 196 7.42 -2.29 -1.91
N MET A 197 6.74 -3.12 -1.12
CA MET A 197 7.29 -3.77 0.06
C MET A 197 6.95 -5.25 -0.03
N GLY A 198 7.97 -6.06 -0.32
CA GLY A 198 7.80 -7.50 -0.56
C GLY A 198 7.47 -8.26 0.73
N CYS A 199 6.63 -9.30 0.61
CA CYS A 199 6.32 -10.24 1.68
C CYS A 199 7.03 -11.58 1.42
N CYS A 200 6.41 -12.46 0.61
CA CYS A 200 6.87 -13.83 0.36
C CYS A 200 7.86 -13.94 -0.81
N PHE A 201 7.83 -13.01 -1.75
CA PHE A 201 8.72 -12.98 -2.90
C PHE A 201 9.20 -11.56 -3.16
N GLU A 202 10.29 -11.48 -3.92
CA GLU A 202 10.89 -10.21 -4.29
C GLU A 202 10.00 -9.48 -5.30
N GLN A 203 9.56 -8.28 -4.94
CA GLN A 203 8.85 -7.40 -5.85
C GLN A 203 9.85 -6.71 -6.78
N THR A 204 9.80 -7.07 -8.06
CA THR A 204 10.70 -6.58 -9.12
C THR A 204 9.91 -6.17 -10.35
N ILE A 205 10.48 -5.28 -11.17
CA ILE A 205 9.94 -4.90 -12.48
C ILE A 205 10.91 -5.43 -13.53
N THR A 206 10.40 -6.22 -14.49
CA THR A 206 11.22 -6.83 -15.54
C THR A 206 12.00 -5.77 -16.32
N GLY A 207 13.32 -5.92 -16.36
CA GLY A 207 14.21 -5.00 -17.09
C GLY A 207 14.44 -3.65 -16.41
N ARG A 208 13.98 -3.43 -15.16
CA ARG A 208 14.13 -2.14 -14.47
C ARG A 208 14.52 -2.28 -13.00
N VAL A 209 15.72 -1.81 -12.67
CA VAL A 209 16.18 -1.67 -11.28
C VAL A 209 15.46 -0.50 -10.60
N HIS A 210 15.21 -0.60 -9.30
CA HIS A 210 14.62 0.47 -8.49
C HIS A 210 15.52 1.71 -8.43
N ASP A 211 14.92 2.88 -8.29
CA ASP A 211 15.63 4.17 -8.13
C ASP A 211 16.10 4.39 -6.70
N ALA A 212 15.40 3.80 -5.73
CA ALA A 212 15.81 3.81 -4.33
C ALA A 212 15.30 2.57 -3.61
N GLU A 213 16.03 2.18 -2.57
CA GLU A 213 15.64 1.15 -1.63
C GLU A 213 16.08 1.54 -0.23
N TYR A 214 15.29 1.18 0.77
CA TYR A 214 15.60 1.43 2.17
C TYR A 214 14.88 0.46 3.12
N ILE A 215 15.41 0.33 4.33
CA ILE A 215 14.76 -0.34 5.46
C ILE A 215 13.95 0.70 6.23
N ASP A 216 12.66 0.44 6.44
CA ASP A 216 11.77 1.32 7.21
C ASP A 216 11.57 0.79 8.63
N ASP A 217 12.33 1.33 9.58
CA ASP A 217 12.22 0.95 10.99
C ASP A 217 10.84 1.24 11.61
N GLY A 218 9.98 2.03 10.96
CA GLY A 218 8.61 2.25 11.40
C GLY A 218 7.67 1.06 11.18
N VAL A 219 8.08 0.09 10.35
CA VAL A 219 7.29 -1.11 10.04
C VAL A 219 7.54 -2.19 11.09
N ALA A 220 6.46 -2.62 11.76
CA ALA A 220 6.47 -3.63 12.81
C ALA A 220 6.46 -5.06 12.23
N SER A 221 7.43 -5.38 11.38
CA SER A 221 7.53 -6.63 10.63
C SER A 221 8.94 -6.78 10.04
N PRO A 222 9.43 -8.01 9.80
CA PRO A 222 10.70 -8.21 9.09
C PRO A 222 10.60 -7.79 7.61
N HIS A 223 9.40 -7.71 7.07
CA HIS A 223 9.11 -7.31 5.69
C HIS A 223 9.02 -5.79 5.58
N ARG A 224 10.13 -5.11 5.85
CA ARG A 224 10.22 -3.64 5.97
C ARG A 224 11.18 -2.99 4.98
N VAL A 225 11.47 -3.72 3.90
CA VAL A 225 12.29 -3.23 2.80
C VAL A 225 11.36 -2.62 1.78
N VAL A 226 11.56 -1.33 1.52
CA VAL A 226 10.75 -0.56 0.58
C VAL A 226 11.59 -0.21 -0.63
N ARG A 227 11.04 -0.49 -1.82
CA ARG A 227 11.64 -0.18 -3.12
C ARG A 227 10.81 0.84 -3.86
N ILE A 228 11.49 1.73 -4.57
CA ILE A 228 10.90 2.90 -5.20
C ILE A 228 11.29 2.93 -6.68
N TRP A 229 10.31 3.14 -7.55
CA TRP A 229 10.49 3.48 -8.96
C TRP A 229 9.72 4.76 -9.25
N LYS A 230 10.43 5.82 -9.63
CA LYS A 230 9.83 7.11 -10.03
C LYS A 230 9.22 7.05 -11.43
N ALA A 231 9.61 6.05 -12.21
CA ALA A 231 9.03 5.67 -13.48
C ALA A 231 9.20 4.15 -13.66
N ALA A 232 8.11 3.43 -13.96
CA ALA A 232 8.12 1.98 -14.16
C ALA A 232 8.61 1.55 -15.56
N GLY A 233 8.74 2.49 -16.48
CA GLY A 233 9.32 2.25 -17.81
C GLY A 233 10.82 2.01 -17.77
N ALA A 234 11.35 1.39 -18.82
CA ALA A 234 12.79 1.38 -19.08
C ALA A 234 13.28 2.83 -19.22
N ALA A 235 14.48 3.10 -18.70
CA ALA A 235 15.16 4.38 -18.86
C ALA A 235 15.69 4.56 -20.28
#